data_AF-A0A3D4NQ92-F1
#
_entry.id   AF-A0A3D4NQ92-F1
#
_cell.length_a   1.000
_cell.length_b   1.000
_cell.length_c   1.000
_cell.angle_alpha   90.00
_cell.angle_beta   90.00
_cell.angle_gamma   90.00
#
_symmetry.space_group_name_H-M   'P 1'
#
loop_
_entity.id
_entity.type
_entity.pdbx_description
1 polymer ?
#
loop_
_entity_poly.entity_id
_entity_poly.type
_entity_poly.pdbx_seq_one_letter_code
_entity_poly.pdbx_strand_id
1 'polypeptide(L)'
;MESTYLDEAKAVKQLAREVCSEGYKLQRPKASNVEYLWKHGFVEINLVRSRTLLKAGDYPTEYAVRDKNKIKEGKKGEENVLWYAHFHYPTIDSAKSPPEFAHLKTKEERIFTRRELIEQNRKNNRMVVNLEKEKIALPLAEKLFLPLEQLP
;
A
#
# COMPACT_ATOMS: atom_id res chain seq x y z
N MET A 1 21.09 -10.15 37.33
CA MET A 1 21.01 -11.24 36.33
C MET A 1 19.67 -11.27 35.59
N GLU A 2 18.52 -11.01 36.23
CA GLU A 2 17.20 -10.94 35.53
C GLU A 2 17.10 -9.88 34.41
N SER A 3 17.81 -8.76 34.54
CA SER A 3 17.78 -7.66 33.56
C SER A 3 18.29 -8.06 32.17
N THR A 4 19.26 -8.98 32.09
CA THR A 4 19.95 -9.31 30.82
C THR A 4 19.07 -10.13 29.89
N TYR A 5 18.35 -11.14 30.41
CA TYR A 5 17.46 -11.98 29.61
C TYR A 5 16.27 -11.21 29.04
N LEU A 6 15.76 -10.22 29.77
CA LEU A 6 14.66 -9.39 29.29
C LEU A 6 15.10 -8.52 28.10
N ASP A 7 16.32 -7.97 28.16
CA ASP A 7 16.86 -7.13 27.09
C ASP A 7 17.24 -7.96 25.86
N GLU A 8 17.82 -9.15 26.05
CA GLU A 8 18.03 -10.13 24.97
C GLU A 8 16.72 -10.53 24.30
N ALA A 9 15.68 -10.83 25.08
CA ALA A 9 14.37 -11.18 24.55
C ALA A 9 13.73 -10.04 23.74
N LYS A 10 13.91 -8.78 24.17
CA LYS A 10 13.47 -7.61 23.40
C LYS A 10 14.25 -7.46 22.11
N ALA A 11 15.59 -7.64 22.16
CA ALA A 11 16.46 -7.53 20.99
C ALA A 11 16.10 -8.57 19.93
N VAL A 12 15.91 -9.83 20.32
CA VAL A 12 15.50 -10.90 19.38
C VAL A 12 14.13 -10.63 18.77
N LYS A 13 13.16 -10.14 19.55
CA LYS A 13 11.84 -9.76 19.01
C LYS A 13 11.93 -8.61 18.02
N GLN A 14 12.81 -7.64 18.27
CA GLN A 14 13.02 -6.52 17.36
C GLN A 14 13.64 -7.00 16.04
N LEU A 15 14.70 -7.82 16.11
CA LEU A 15 15.33 -8.42 14.94
C LEU A 15 14.34 -9.25 14.11
N ALA A 16 13.50 -10.06 14.78
CA ALA A 16 12.49 -10.86 14.09
C ALA A 16 11.50 -9.99 13.29
N ARG A 17 11.10 -8.83 13.83
CA ARG A 17 10.23 -7.87 13.13
C ARG A 17 10.92 -7.23 11.93
N GLU A 18 12.18 -6.86 12.09
CA GLU A 18 12.98 -6.26 11.02
C GLU A 18 13.13 -7.24 9.85
N VAL A 19 13.55 -8.48 10.12
CA VAL A 19 13.70 -9.52 9.09
C VAL A 19 12.36 -9.84 8.42
N CYS A 20 11.27 -9.92 9.19
CA CYS A 20 9.92 -10.13 8.66
C CYS A 20 9.49 -8.97 7.73
N SER A 21 9.75 -7.73 8.15
CA SER A 21 9.49 -6.52 7.37
C SER A 21 10.21 -6.56 6.02
N GLU A 22 11.51 -6.88 6.01
CA GLU A 22 12.27 -6.98 4.76
C GLU A 22 11.69 -8.04 3.82
N GLY A 23 11.27 -9.19 4.36
CA GLY A 23 10.58 -10.22 3.58
C GLY A 23 9.25 -9.75 2.97
N TYR A 24 8.45 -8.96 3.69
CA TYR A 24 7.19 -8.43 3.18
C TYR A 24 7.38 -7.37 2.09
N LYS A 25 8.40 -6.52 2.20
CA LYS A 25 8.71 -5.48 1.21
C LYS A 25 9.10 -6.06 -0.17
N LEU A 26 9.61 -7.29 -0.20
CA LEU A 26 9.99 -8.01 -1.43
C LEU A 26 8.81 -8.73 -2.11
N GLN A 27 7.65 -8.80 -1.46
CA GLN A 27 6.47 -9.46 -2.01
C GLN A 27 5.60 -8.48 -2.80
N ARG A 28 4.68 -9.03 -3.61
CA ARG A 28 3.56 -8.26 -4.13
C ARG A 28 2.74 -7.69 -2.97
N PRO A 29 2.09 -6.52 -3.16
CA PRO A 29 1.33 -5.88 -2.09
C PRO A 29 0.23 -6.81 -1.56
N LYS A 30 0.17 -6.93 -0.24
CA LYS A 30 -0.92 -7.57 0.49
C LYS A 30 -1.44 -6.62 1.56
N ALA A 31 -2.75 -6.59 1.77
CA ALA A 31 -3.35 -5.71 2.76
C ALA A 31 -2.79 -5.99 4.18
N SER A 32 -2.63 -7.27 4.52
CA SER A 32 -2.03 -7.70 5.80
C SER A 32 -0.57 -7.29 5.95
N ASN A 33 0.21 -7.31 4.87
CA ASN A 33 1.61 -6.89 4.89
C ASN A 33 1.70 -5.38 5.15
N VAL A 34 0.85 -4.58 4.50
CA VAL A 34 0.78 -3.13 4.74
C VAL A 34 0.42 -2.85 6.20
N GLU A 35 -0.59 -3.54 6.74
CA GLU A 35 -0.99 -3.38 8.14
C GLU A 35 0.16 -3.70 9.10
N TYR A 36 0.85 -4.84 8.88
CA TYR A 36 1.98 -5.24 9.71
C TYR A 36 3.09 -4.19 9.69
N LEU A 37 3.51 -3.77 8.48
CA LEU A 37 4.59 -2.82 8.31
C LEU A 37 4.25 -1.47 8.96
N TRP A 38 3.00 -1.00 8.83
CA TRP A 38 2.55 0.25 9.43
C TRP A 38 2.51 0.13 10.97
N LYS A 39 1.91 -0.95 11.49
CA LYS A 39 1.79 -1.22 12.93
C LYS A 39 3.15 -1.25 13.64
N HIS A 40 4.18 -1.74 12.95
CA HIS A 40 5.54 -1.83 13.48
C HIS A 40 6.45 -0.68 13.05
N GLY A 41 5.90 0.35 12.40
CA GLY A 41 6.62 1.59 12.11
C GLY A 41 7.68 1.48 11.01
N PHE A 42 7.58 0.48 10.12
CA PHE A 42 8.48 0.30 8.98
C PHE A 42 8.07 1.11 7.75
N VAL A 43 6.78 1.46 7.65
CA VAL A 43 6.25 2.29 6.57
C VAL A 43 5.47 3.48 7.11
N GLU A 44 5.33 4.49 6.27
CA GLU A 44 4.35 5.56 6.43
C GLU A 44 3.42 5.60 5.22
N ILE A 45 2.24 6.20 5.40
CA ILE A 45 1.23 6.31 4.36
C ILE A 45 0.91 7.79 4.16
N ASN A 46 0.89 8.24 2.91
CA ASN A 46 0.53 9.62 2.58
C ASN A 46 -0.48 9.66 1.45
N LEU A 47 -1.39 10.64 1.51
CA LEU A 47 -2.24 11.00 0.38
C LEU A 47 -1.37 11.53 -0.76
N VAL A 48 -1.62 11.04 -1.98
CA VAL A 48 -0.96 11.52 -3.20
C VAL A 48 -1.89 12.47 -3.96
N ARG A 49 -3.15 12.07 -4.13
CA ARG A 49 -4.22 12.87 -4.75
C ARG A 49 -5.58 12.33 -4.31
N SER A 50 -6.58 13.19 -4.29
CA SER A 50 -7.98 12.82 -3.99
C SER A 50 -8.88 13.11 -5.19
N ARG A 51 -9.89 12.25 -5.39
CA ARG A 51 -10.99 12.40 -6.37
C ARG A 51 -10.58 12.90 -7.76
N THR A 52 -9.53 12.32 -8.34
CA THR A 52 -9.10 12.70 -9.70
C THR A 52 -9.90 11.94 -10.76
N LEU A 53 -10.61 12.62 -11.66
CA LEU A 53 -11.39 11.97 -12.72
C LEU A 53 -10.50 11.12 -13.65
N LEU A 54 -10.83 9.84 -13.81
CA LEU A 54 -10.23 8.97 -14.82
C LEU A 54 -11.04 8.96 -16.12
N LYS A 55 -10.40 8.54 -17.21
CA LYS A 55 -11.07 8.29 -18.50
C LYS A 55 -12.19 7.26 -18.42
N ALA A 56 -12.14 6.35 -17.44
CA ALA A 56 -13.18 5.36 -17.20
C ALA A 56 -14.43 5.93 -16.52
N GLY A 57 -14.40 7.17 -16.05
CA GLY A 57 -15.53 7.89 -15.46
C GLY A 57 -15.59 7.87 -13.93
N ASP A 58 -14.66 7.18 -13.26
CA ASP A 58 -14.55 7.10 -11.81
C ASP A 58 -13.52 8.08 -11.23
N TYR A 59 -13.58 8.28 -9.91
CA TYR A 59 -12.79 9.26 -9.17
C TYR A 59 -11.89 8.59 -8.12
N PRO A 60 -10.69 8.08 -8.48
CA PRO A 60 -9.74 7.55 -7.53
C PRO A 60 -9.20 8.59 -6.55
N THR A 61 -9.09 8.16 -5.29
CA THR A 61 -8.15 8.69 -4.31
C THR A 61 -6.96 7.73 -4.20
N GLU A 62 -5.75 8.27 -4.31
CA GLU A 62 -4.50 7.51 -4.32
C GLU A 62 -3.64 7.83 -3.10
N TYR A 63 -3.13 6.79 -2.45
CA TYR A 63 -2.17 6.87 -1.34
C TYR A 63 -0.88 6.14 -1.69
N ALA A 64 0.24 6.64 -1.18
CA ALA A 64 1.54 5.99 -1.27
C ALA A 64 1.89 5.31 0.06
N VAL A 65 2.32 4.05 0.00
CA VAL A 65 2.94 3.33 1.12
C VAL A 65 4.45 3.45 0.96
N ARG A 66 5.12 4.16 1.87
CA ARG A 66 6.54 4.54 1.76
C ARG A 66 7.39 3.80 2.79
N ASP A 67 8.56 3.33 2.36
CA ASP A 67 9.55 2.72 3.23
C ASP A 67 10.31 3.79 4.03
N LYS A 68 10.20 3.73 5.36
CA LYS A 68 10.85 4.69 6.25
C LYS A 68 12.37 4.55 6.28
N ASN A 69 12.94 3.38 5.97
CA ASN A 69 14.39 3.23 5.87
C ASN A 69 14.92 4.00 4.66
N LYS A 70 14.25 3.88 3.51
CA LYS A 70 14.60 4.66 2.31
C LYS A 70 14.46 6.17 2.53
N ILE A 71 13.45 6.60 3.28
CA ILE A 71 13.30 8.01 3.67
C ILE A 71 14.50 8.47 4.51
N LYS A 72 14.93 7.68 5.51
CA LYS A 72 16.11 7.99 6.34
C LYS A 72 17.41 8.05 5.52
N GLU A 73 17.51 7.24 4.47
CA GLU A 73 18.61 7.27 3.49
C GLU A 73 18.55 8.49 2.54
N GLY A 74 17.53 9.34 2.67
CA GLY A 74 17.35 10.53 1.85
C GLY A 74 16.63 10.30 0.51
N LYS A 75 16.10 9.09 0.26
CA LYS A 75 15.31 8.79 -0.94
C LYS A 75 13.97 9.53 -0.91
N LYS A 76 13.60 10.12 -2.05
CA LYS A 76 12.40 10.94 -2.23
C LYS A 76 11.54 10.43 -3.38
N GLY A 77 10.34 11.01 -3.53
CA GLY A 77 9.47 10.72 -4.67
C GLY A 77 9.09 9.24 -4.74
N GLU A 78 9.26 8.62 -5.91
CA GLU A 78 8.94 7.20 -6.12
C GLU A 78 10.01 6.24 -5.58
N GLU A 79 11.23 6.71 -5.31
CA GLU A 79 12.33 5.84 -4.87
C GLU A 79 12.05 5.23 -3.49
N ASN A 80 11.32 5.96 -2.64
CA ASN A 80 10.93 5.49 -1.31
C ASN A 80 9.54 4.82 -1.28
N VAL A 81 8.81 4.76 -2.39
CA VAL A 81 7.50 4.11 -2.44
C VAL A 81 7.67 2.60 -2.64
N LEU A 82 6.90 1.83 -1.87
CA LEU A 82 6.75 0.38 -2.06
C LEU A 82 5.55 0.11 -2.98
N TRP A 83 4.38 0.63 -2.61
CA TRP A 83 3.11 0.33 -3.26
C TRP A 83 2.17 1.55 -3.23
N TYR A 84 1.11 1.48 -4.03
CA TYR A 84 0.03 2.47 -4.03
C TYR A 84 -1.29 1.81 -3.63
N ALA A 85 -2.12 2.54 -2.89
CA ALA A 85 -3.49 2.16 -2.61
C ALA A 85 -4.45 3.06 -3.40
N HIS A 86 -5.37 2.46 -4.14
CA HIS A 86 -6.36 3.13 -4.98
C HIS A 86 -7.76 2.88 -4.41
N PHE A 87 -8.50 3.96 -4.20
CA PHE A 87 -9.86 3.98 -3.66
C PHE A 87 -10.78 4.62 -4.69
N HIS A 88 -11.70 3.85 -5.23
CA HIS A 88 -12.58 4.25 -6.32
C HIS A 88 -13.91 4.77 -5.78
N TYR A 89 -14.38 5.86 -6.37
CA TYR A 89 -15.65 6.51 -6.06
C TYR A 89 -16.40 6.87 -7.34
N PRO A 90 -17.75 6.83 -7.32
CA PRO A 90 -18.55 7.12 -8.50
C PRO A 90 -18.60 8.62 -8.84
N THR A 91 -18.43 9.50 -7.84
CA THR A 91 -18.46 10.96 -8.03
C THR A 91 -17.40 11.67 -7.19
N ILE A 92 -17.10 12.92 -7.53
CA ILE A 92 -16.19 13.77 -6.76
C ILE A 92 -16.70 14.01 -5.32
N ASP A 93 -18.01 14.14 -5.13
CA ASP A 93 -18.63 14.46 -3.83
C ASP A 93 -19.01 13.23 -3.00
N SER A 94 -18.70 12.01 -3.47
CA SER A 94 -19.04 10.80 -2.72
C SER A 94 -18.38 10.81 -1.34
N ALA A 95 -19.08 10.33 -0.31
CA ALA A 95 -18.51 10.18 1.03
C ALA A 95 -17.19 9.38 1.01
N LYS A 96 -16.31 9.63 1.99
CA LYS A 96 -15.04 8.90 2.11
C LYS A 96 -15.23 7.41 2.42
N SER A 97 -16.24 7.09 3.22
CA SER A 97 -16.57 5.73 3.61
C SER A 97 -18.03 5.41 3.27
N PRO A 98 -18.32 4.23 2.70
CA PRO A 98 -17.36 3.30 2.12
C PRO A 98 -16.94 3.73 0.69
N PRO A 99 -15.70 3.47 0.25
CA PRO A 99 -15.37 3.49 -1.17
C PRO A 99 -16.10 2.36 -1.90
N GLU A 100 -16.36 2.53 -3.20
CA GLU A 100 -16.96 1.48 -4.03
C GLU A 100 -15.99 0.29 -4.19
N PHE A 101 -14.70 0.60 -4.34
CA PHE A 101 -13.67 -0.41 -4.45
C PHE A 101 -12.32 0.14 -3.98
N ALA A 102 -11.61 -0.62 -3.13
CA ALA A 102 -10.27 -0.25 -2.66
C ALA A 102 -9.29 -1.39 -2.90
N HIS A 103 -8.12 -1.09 -3.47
CA HIS A 103 -7.11 -2.11 -3.76
C HIS A 103 -5.69 -1.57 -3.79
N LEU A 104 -4.72 -2.47 -3.73
CA LEU A 104 -3.30 -2.13 -3.88
C LEU A 104 -2.79 -2.32 -5.31
N LYS A 105 -1.70 -1.63 -5.63
CA LYS A 105 -0.93 -1.76 -6.88
C LYS A 105 0.58 -1.71 -6.58
N THR A 106 1.37 -2.39 -7.43
CA THR A 106 2.82 -2.11 -7.47
C THR A 106 3.09 -0.75 -8.13
N LYS A 107 4.35 -0.28 -8.05
CA LYS A 107 4.77 0.96 -8.72
C LYS A 107 4.62 0.86 -10.24
N GLU A 108 5.02 -0.27 -10.80
CA GLU A 108 5.01 -0.55 -12.23
C GLU A 108 3.57 -0.63 -12.77
N GLU A 109 2.64 -1.11 -11.95
CA GLU A 109 1.21 -1.25 -12.31
C GLU A 109 0.40 0.03 -12.10
N ARG A 110 0.94 1.01 -11.36
CA ARG A 110 0.24 2.20 -10.89
C ARG A 110 -0.53 2.92 -12.00
N ILE A 111 0.14 3.15 -13.13
CA ILE A 111 -0.37 3.98 -14.24
C ILE A 111 -1.25 3.21 -15.25
N PHE A 112 -1.32 1.89 -15.14
CA PHE A 112 -2.04 1.06 -16.09
C PHE A 112 -3.40 0.61 -15.54
N THR A 113 -4.40 0.59 -16.41
CA THR A 113 -5.66 -0.09 -16.17
C THR A 113 -5.46 -1.61 -16.14
N ARG A 114 -6.43 -2.34 -15.58
CA ARG A 114 -6.38 -3.81 -15.58
C ARG A 114 -6.37 -4.37 -17.00
N ARG A 115 -7.11 -3.75 -17.93
CA ARG A 115 -7.16 -4.18 -19.33
C ARG A 115 -5.78 -4.06 -19.99
N GLU A 116 -5.11 -2.93 -19.79
CA GLU A 116 -3.76 -2.70 -20.33
C GLU A 116 -2.74 -3.68 -19.74
N LEU A 117 -2.81 -3.96 -18.43
CA LEU A 117 -1.94 -4.96 -17.80
C LEU A 117 -2.16 -6.37 -18.37
N ILE A 118 -3.41 -6.77 -18.61
CA ILE A 118 -3.73 -8.05 -19.25
C ILE A 118 -3.18 -8.09 -20.68
N GLU A 119 -3.34 -7.01 -21.44
CA GLU A 119 -2.85 -6.92 -22.82
C GLU A 119 -1.32 -7.02 -22.90
N GLN A 120 -0.60 -6.28 -22.06
CA GLN A 120 0.86 -6.33 -21.94
C GLN A 120 1.37 -7.72 -21.56
N ASN A 121 0.60 -8.45 -20.75
CA ASN A 121 0.99 -9.76 -20.22
C ASN A 121 0.30 -10.94 -20.93
N ARG A 122 -0.39 -10.73 -22.06
CA ARG A 122 -1.23 -11.75 -22.72
C ARG A 122 -0.48 -13.06 -23.03
N LYS A 123 0.82 -13.01 -23.27
CA LYS A 123 1.68 -14.18 -23.55
C LYS A 123 2.31 -14.80 -22.29
N ASN A 124 2.13 -14.21 -21.12
CA ASN A 124 2.71 -14.64 -19.85
C ASN A 124 1.61 -14.93 -18.83
N ASN A 125 1.06 -16.15 -18.90
CA ASN A 125 -0.06 -16.58 -18.05
C ASN A 125 0.21 -16.38 -16.55
N ARG A 126 1.46 -16.56 -16.09
CA ARG A 126 1.83 -16.36 -14.68
C ARG A 126 1.67 -14.91 -14.25
N MET A 127 2.06 -13.96 -15.11
CA MET A 127 1.88 -12.54 -14.84
C MET A 127 0.40 -12.16 -14.85
N VAL A 128 -0.41 -12.72 -15.76
CA VAL A 128 -1.86 -12.47 -15.81
C VAL A 128 -2.57 -12.93 -14.53
N VAL A 129 -2.21 -14.09 -13.96
CA VAL A 129 -2.76 -14.56 -12.67
C VAL A 129 -2.42 -13.57 -11.54
N ASN A 130 -1.21 -13.01 -11.55
CA ASN A 130 -0.77 -12.05 -10.54
C ASN A 130 -1.44 -10.66 -10.64
N LEU A 131 -2.26 -10.41 -11.67
CA LEU A 131 -3.04 -9.17 -11.84
C LEU A 131 -4.32 -9.14 -11.01
N GLU A 132 -4.60 -10.17 -10.22
CA GLU A 132 -5.65 -10.09 -9.23
C GLU A 132 -5.32 -8.94 -8.26
N LYS A 133 -6.24 -7.98 -8.18
CA LYS A 133 -6.06 -6.79 -7.36
C LYS A 133 -6.27 -7.19 -5.90
N GLU A 134 -5.24 -7.03 -5.08
CA GLU A 134 -5.36 -7.21 -3.64
C GLU A 134 -6.36 -6.17 -3.08
N LYS A 135 -7.51 -6.65 -2.62
CA LYS A 135 -8.56 -5.79 -2.07
C LYS A 135 -8.18 -5.31 -0.68
N ILE A 136 -8.51 -4.06 -0.38
CA ILE A 136 -8.39 -3.49 0.96
C ILE A 136 -9.78 -3.55 1.60
N ALA A 137 -9.91 -4.32 2.67
CA ALA A 137 -11.17 -4.41 3.42
C ALA A 137 -11.49 -3.09 4.13
N LEU A 138 -12.79 -2.79 4.30
CA LEU A 138 -13.26 -1.53 4.87
C LEU A 138 -12.64 -1.18 6.23
N PRO A 139 -12.51 -2.10 7.21
CA PRO A 139 -11.90 -1.75 8.50
C PRO A 139 -10.44 -1.29 8.38
N LEU A 140 -9.68 -1.87 7.44
CA LEU A 140 -8.30 -1.48 7.22
C LEU A 140 -8.21 -0.14 6.48
N ALA A 141 -9.11 0.08 5.52
CA ALA A 141 -9.29 1.35 4.81
C ALA A 141 -9.55 2.50 5.79
N GLU A 142 -10.53 2.34 6.68
CA GLU A 142 -10.90 3.33 7.72
C GLU A 142 -9.78 3.57 8.72
N LYS A 143 -9.00 2.54 9.05
CA LYS A 143 -7.89 2.64 10.00
C LYS A 143 -6.67 3.36 9.43
N LEU A 144 -6.29 3.07 8.18
CA LEU A 144 -4.97 3.45 7.65
C LEU A 144 -5.00 4.53 6.56
N PHE A 145 -6.09 4.65 5.81
CA PHE A 145 -6.10 5.43 4.58
C PHE A 145 -7.10 6.58 4.62
N LEU A 146 -8.38 6.28 4.87
CA LEU A 146 -9.46 7.28 4.80
C LEU A 146 -9.27 8.50 5.73
N PRO A 147 -8.66 8.38 6.94
CA PRO A 147 -8.35 9.54 7.78
C PRO A 147 -7.37 10.53 7.14
N LEU A 148 -6.57 10.08 6.18
CA LEU A 148 -5.59 10.90 5.47
C LEU A 148 -6.19 11.63 4.26
N GLU A 149 -7.40 11.25 3.83
CA GLU A 149 -8.06 11.91 2.71
C GLU A 149 -8.42 13.36 3.07
N GLN A 150 -8.06 14.29 2.22
CA GLN A 150 -8.55 15.66 2.25
C GLN A 150 -9.54 15.79 1.08
N LEU A 151 -10.81 16.07 1.40
CA LEU A 151 -11.79 16.32 0.34
C LEU A 151 -11.46 17.69 -0.29
N PRO A 152 -11.63 17.82 -1.61
CA PRO A 152 -11.47 19.10 -2.30
C PRO A 152 -12.46 20.17 -1.81
#